data_AF-A0A963K0Y0-F1
#
_entry.id   AF-A0A963K0Y0-F1
#
_cell.length_a   1.000
_cell.length_b   1.000
_cell.length_c   1.000
_cell.angle_alpha   90.00
_cell.angle_beta   90.00
_cell.angle_gamma   90.00
#
_symmetry.space_group_name_H-M   'P 1'
#
loop_
_entity.id
_entity.type
_entity.pdbx_description
1 polymer ?
#
loop_
_entity_poly.entity_id
_entity_poly.type
_entity_poly.pdbx_seq_one_letter_code
_entity_poly.pdbx_strand_id
1 'polypeptide(L)' 'STGGMEEVLAGHPAVAECAVIGVADTLKGELPMGFVVLKSGVTKPEAEVMKELVAKVRDEIGPVAAFKL' A
#
# COMPACT_ATOMS: atom_id res chain seq x y z
N SER A 1 7.01 -6.37 8.39
CA SER A 1 6.24 -5.64 9.42
C SER A 1 5.25 -4.73 8.70
N THR A 2 4.01 -4.59 9.19
CA THR A 2 3.02 -3.67 8.63
C THR A 2 3.51 -2.22 8.66
N GLY A 3 4.20 -1.82 9.73
CA GLY A 3 4.79 -0.47 9.83
C GLY A 3 5.80 -0.13 8.73
N GLY A 4 6.56 -1.12 8.24
CA GLY A 4 7.46 -0.90 7.11
C GLY A 4 6.72 -0.64 5.80
N MET A 5 5.55 -1.28 5.61
CA MET A 5 4.69 -1.00 4.45
C MET A 5 4.04 0.38 4.57
N GLU A 6 3.59 0.77 5.76
CA GLU A 6 3.04 2.10 6.03
C GLU A 6 4.07 3.20 5.75
N GLU A 7 5.32 3.01 6.16
CA GLU A 7 6.40 3.97 5.90
C GLU A 7 6.63 4.17 4.38
N VAL A 8 6.63 3.09 3.61
CA VAL A 8 6.76 3.17 2.15
C VAL A 8 5.55 3.87 1.51
N LEU A 9 4.33 3.57 1.95
CA LEU A 9 3.11 4.22 1.45
C LEU A 9 3.08 5.71 1.80
N ALA A 10 3.45 6.08 3.01
CA ALA A 10 3.53 7.46 3.48
C ALA A 10 4.56 8.30 2.70
N GLY A 11 5.59 7.65 2.14
CA GLY A 11 6.58 8.29 1.26
C GLY A 11 6.05 8.66 -0.13
N HIS A 12 4.83 8.28 -0.51
CA HIS A 12 4.27 8.62 -1.81
C HIS A 12 3.64 10.04 -1.82
N PRO A 13 3.92 10.89 -2.82
CA PRO A 13 3.52 12.30 -2.80
C PRO A 13 2.00 12.51 -2.72
N ALA A 14 1.20 11.59 -3.27
CA ALA A 14 -0.26 11.67 -3.25
C ALA A 14 -0.90 11.21 -1.93
N VAL A 15 -0.16 10.57 -1.03
CA VAL A 15 -0.69 9.99 0.23
C VAL A 15 -0.64 11.04 1.34
N ALA A 16 -1.76 11.21 2.03
CA ALA A 16 -1.88 12.03 3.24
C ALA A 16 -1.65 11.18 4.49
N GLU A 17 -2.39 10.08 4.60
CA GLU A 17 -2.32 9.12 5.69
C GLU A 17 -2.56 7.71 5.15
N CYS A 18 -2.08 6.69 5.86
CA CYS A 18 -2.28 5.30 5.49
C CYS A 18 -2.24 4.37 6.71
N ALA A 19 -2.83 3.19 6.55
CA ALA A 19 -2.73 2.10 7.52
C ALA A 19 -2.64 0.77 6.76
N VAL A 20 -1.89 -0.20 7.29
CA VAL A 20 -1.78 -1.54 6.73
C VAL A 20 -2.14 -2.58 7.78
N ILE A 21 -3.11 -3.43 7.46
CA ILE A 21 -3.56 -4.52 8.33
C ILE A 21 -3.33 -5.88 7.68
N GLY A 22 -3.10 -6.91 8.50
CA GLY A 22 -3.16 -8.30 8.05
C GLY A 22 -4.61 -8.75 7.95
N VAL A 23 -5.02 -9.28 6.81
CA VAL A 23 -6.28 -9.99 6.63
C VAL A 23 -6.03 -11.48 6.46
N ALA A 24 -6.89 -12.30 7.06
CA ALA A 24 -6.77 -13.75 6.97
C ALA A 24 -6.86 -14.22 5.52
N ASP A 25 -5.93 -15.08 5.11
CA ASP A 25 -5.89 -15.71 3.80
C ASP A 25 -5.69 -17.22 3.95
N THR A 26 -6.46 -18.01 3.21
CA THR A 26 -6.48 -19.48 3.35
C THR A 26 -5.19 -20.16 2.88
N LEU A 27 -4.36 -19.49 2.07
CA LEU A 27 -3.14 -20.06 1.50
C LEU A 27 -1.88 -19.53 2.19
N LYS A 28 -1.85 -18.24 2.51
CA LYS A 28 -0.68 -17.55 3.06
C LYS A 28 -0.77 -17.25 4.55
N GLY A 29 -1.89 -17.62 5.19
CA GLY A 29 -2.19 -17.30 6.58
C GLY A 29 -2.72 -15.88 6.71
N GLU A 30 -1.91 -14.89 6.34
CA GLU A 30 -2.30 -13.47 6.30
C GLU A 30 -1.78 -12.77 5.04
N LEU A 31 -2.55 -11.82 4.53
CA LEU A 31 -2.20 -10.90 3.46
C LEU A 31 -2.27 -9.45 3.94
N PRO A 32 -1.36 -8.56 3.52
CA PRO A 32 -1.46 -7.16 3.89
C PRO A 32 -2.49 -6.43 3.02
N MET A 33 -3.36 -5.67 3.68
CA MET A 33 -4.34 -4.78 3.07
C MET A 33 -4.07 -3.34 3.50
N GLY A 34 -3.89 -2.45 2.53
CA GLY A 34 -3.61 -1.04 2.76
C GLY A 34 -4.84 -0.16 2.58
N PHE A 35 -5.04 0.76 3.52
CA PHE A 35 -5.97 1.86 3.43
C PHE A 35 -5.20 3.15 3.24
N VAL A 36 -5.63 3.99 2.30
CA VAL A 36 -4.89 5.17 1.90
C VAL A 36 -5.85 6.34 1.77
N VAL A 37 -5.51 7.45 2.42
CA VAL A 37 -6.18 8.73 2.26
C VAL A 37 -5.34 9.58 1.31
N LEU A 38 -5.94 10.03 0.21
CA LEU A 38 -5.27 10.91 -0.74
C LEU A 38 -5.25 12.36 -0.24
N LYS A 39 -4.18 13.09 -0.57
CA LYS A 39 -4.13 14.53 -0.33
C LYS A 39 -5.21 15.25 -1.12
N SER A 40 -5.69 16.37 -0.57
CA SER A 40 -6.60 17.27 -1.28
C SER A 40 -5.96 17.78 -2.58
N GLY A 41 -6.75 17.83 -3.65
CA GLY A 41 -6.29 18.31 -4.95
C GLY A 41 -5.55 17.29 -5.81
N VAL A 42 -5.43 16.03 -5.38
CA VAL A 42 -4.99 14.94 -6.26
C VAL A 42 -6.05 14.72 -7.34
N THR A 43 -5.69 15.00 -8.60
CA THR A 43 -6.56 14.80 -9.77
C THR A 43 -6.29 13.49 -10.51
N LYS A 44 -5.21 12.79 -10.12
CA LYS A 44 -4.85 11.50 -10.69
C LYS A 44 -5.92 10.47 -10.32
N PRO A 45 -6.36 9.60 -11.25
CA PRO A 45 -7.31 8.54 -10.94
C PRO A 45 -6.81 7.63 -9.82
N GLU A 46 -7.70 7.25 -8.90
CA GLU A 46 -7.36 6.39 -7.76
C GLU A 46 -6.70 5.09 -8.19
N ALA A 47 -7.18 4.49 -9.29
CA ALA A 47 -6.62 3.26 -9.84
C ALA A 47 -5.16 3.40 -10.30
N GLU A 48 -4.73 4.59 -10.74
CA GLU A 48 -3.32 4.85 -11.08
C GLU A 48 -2.49 5.00 -9.81
N VAL A 49 -2.97 5.75 -8.82
CA VAL A 49 -2.29 5.89 -7.53
C VAL A 49 -2.13 4.53 -6.84
N MET A 50 -3.15 3.68 -6.88
CA MET A 50 -3.06 2.31 -6.35
C MET A 50 -1.97 1.50 -7.04
N LYS A 51 -1.85 1.57 -8.37
CA LYS A 51 -0.77 0.88 -9.10
C LYS A 51 0.61 1.39 -8.70
N GLU A 52 0.77 2.69 -8.53
CA GLU A 52 2.02 3.32 -8.09
C GLU A 52 2.41 2.86 -6.69
N LEU A 53 1.46 2.79 -5.76
CA LEU A 53 1.69 2.34 -4.39
C LEU A 53 2.06 0.86 -4.33
N VAL A 54 1.36 0.00 -5.09
CA VAL A 54 1.70 -1.43 -5.19
C VAL A 54 3.11 -1.63 -5.77
N ALA A 55 3.46 -0.87 -6.81
CA ALA A 55 4.79 -0.90 -7.39
C ALA A 55 5.86 -0.44 -6.37
N LYS A 56 5.62 0.66 -5.69
CA LYS A 56 6.54 1.22 -4.67
C LYS A 56 6.81 0.23 -3.53
N VAL A 57 5.77 -0.42 -2.99
CA VAL A 57 5.93 -1.47 -1.97
C VAL A 57 6.73 -2.66 -2.52
N ARG A 58 6.46 -3.06 -3.76
CA ARG A 58 7.21 -4.15 -4.42
C ARG A 58 8.68 -3.80 -4.63
N ASP A 59 8.99 -2.56 -4.95
CA ASP A 59 10.36 -2.12 -5.23
C ASP A 59 11.19 -1.91 -3.96
N GLU A 60 10.58 -1.36 -2.89
CA GLU A 60 11.30 -1.04 -1.65
C GLU A 60 11.31 -2.18 -0.63
N ILE A 61 10.23 -2.98 -0.54
CA ILE A 61 10.14 -4.12 0.39
C ILE A 61 10.42 -5.43 -0.32
N GLY A 62 10.01 -5.54 -1.58
CA GLY A 62 10.15 -6.74 -2.39
C GLY A 62 8.81 -7.43 -2.67
N PRO A 63 8.78 -8.32 -3.68
CA PRO A 63 7.57 -9.04 -4.09
C PRO A 63 6.99 -9.97 -3.02
N VAL A 64 7.79 -10.33 -2.01
CA VAL A 64 7.34 -11.13 -0.85
C VAL A 64 6.27 -10.41 -0.02
N ALA A 65 6.21 -9.08 -0.10
CA ALA A 65 5.20 -8.27 0.58
C ALA A 65 3.76 -8.64 0.18
N ALA A 66 3.54 -9.22 -1.01
CA ALA A 66 2.21 -9.62 -1.48
C ALA A 66 1.13 -8.53 -1.35
N PHE A 67 1.53 -7.26 -1.46
CA PHE A 67 0.67 -6.09 -1.30
C PHE A 67 -0.12 -5.82 -2.58
N LYS A 68 -1.10 -6.68 -2.85
CA LYS A 68 -2.07 -6.55 -3.95
C LYS A 68 -3.27 -7.44 -3.65
N LEU A 69 -4.40 -6.83 -3.35
CA LEU A 69 -5.72 -7.47 -3.37
C LEU A 69 -6.38 -7.25 -4.73
#